data_AF-A0A7D7QKU4-F1
#
_entry.id   AF-A0A7D7QKU4-F1
#
_cell.length_a   1.000
_cell.length_b   1.000
_cell.length_c   1.000
_cell.angle_alpha   90.00
_cell.angle_beta   90.00
_cell.angle_gamma   90.00
#
_symmetry.space_group_name_H-M   'P 1'
#
loop_
_entity.id
_entity.type
_entity.pdbx_description
1 polymer ?
#
loop_
_entity_poly.entity_id
_entity_poly.type
_entity_poly.pdbx_seq_one_letter_code
_entity_poly.pdbx_strand_id
1 'polypeptide(L)'
;MKLSLQSFVFITSSLGLSTINFAFTLPVKAAIQCEAGNIIYYPNGSLLTCILEQNITVQVSSSLSGISNFPCRGKSYISFDEKGQFHTCELADDIQITTGNSFETCSAEYRIYVSTSDDGNKSIICRQY
;
A
#
# COMPACT_ATOMS: atom_id res chain seq x y z
N MET A 1 -28.71 14.72 78.62
CA MET A 1 -29.07 15.51 77.43
C MET A 1 -27.98 15.29 76.38
N LYS A 2 -28.39 15.08 75.12
CA LYS A 2 -27.65 14.92 73.83
C LYS A 2 -26.16 15.37 73.84
N LEU A 3 -25.24 14.71 73.13
CA LEU A 3 -25.21 14.59 71.66
C LEU A 3 -24.37 13.40 71.19
N SER A 4 -24.89 12.74 70.15
CA SER A 4 -24.24 11.78 69.26
C SER A 4 -23.12 12.42 68.43
N LEU A 5 -22.11 11.63 68.06
CA LEU A 5 -21.36 11.89 66.83
C LEU A 5 -21.09 10.56 66.12
N GLN A 6 -21.95 10.25 65.15
CA GLN A 6 -21.76 9.16 64.18
C GLN A 6 -20.84 9.69 63.08
N SER A 7 -19.65 9.12 62.94
CA SER A 7 -18.80 9.37 61.76
C SER A 7 -19.12 8.34 60.68
N PHE A 8 -19.97 8.72 59.73
CA PHE A 8 -20.09 8.01 58.45
C PHE A 8 -19.02 8.54 57.51
N VAL A 9 -18.00 7.74 57.23
CA VAL A 9 -17.04 8.00 56.15
C VAL A 9 -17.68 7.46 54.86
N PHE A 10 -18.22 8.36 54.04
CA PHE A 10 -18.63 8.04 52.67
C PHE A 10 -17.38 7.98 51.79
N ILE A 11 -16.96 6.77 51.41
CA ILE A 11 -15.94 6.58 50.38
C ILE A 11 -16.67 6.68 49.03
N THR A 12 -16.61 7.84 48.40
CA THR A 12 -17.09 8.04 47.04
C THR A 12 -16.01 7.58 46.05
N SER A 13 -16.08 6.32 45.65
CA SER A 13 -15.25 5.78 44.57
C SER A 13 -15.73 6.38 43.24
N SER A 14 -14.97 7.33 42.70
CA SER A 14 -15.19 7.83 41.34
C SER A 14 -14.73 6.77 40.33
N LEU A 15 -15.68 6.16 39.62
CA LEU A 15 -15.39 5.34 38.45
C LEU A 15 -15.02 6.29 37.30
N GLY A 16 -13.72 6.53 37.13
CA GLY A 16 -13.21 7.18 35.92
C GLY A 16 -13.48 6.28 34.72
N LEU A 17 -14.44 6.65 33.87
CA LEU A 17 -14.61 6.04 32.56
C LEU A 17 -13.43 6.46 31.68
N SER A 18 -12.46 5.56 31.50
CA SER A 18 -11.45 5.67 30.47
C SER A 18 -12.12 5.48 29.10
N THR A 19 -12.48 6.58 28.44
CA THR A 19 -12.89 6.55 27.03
C THR A 19 -11.67 6.22 26.18
N ILE A 20 -11.55 4.97 25.74
CA ILE A 20 -10.53 4.55 24.79
C ILE A 20 -10.98 5.08 23.42
N ASN A 21 -10.44 6.23 23.02
CA ASN A 21 -10.60 6.72 21.65
C ASN A 21 -9.79 5.81 20.73
N PHE A 22 -10.43 4.78 20.19
CA PHE A 22 -9.87 4.05 19.06
C PHE A 22 -10.02 4.94 17.82
N ALA A 23 -9.04 5.81 17.61
CA ALA A 23 -8.80 6.41 16.31
C ALA A 23 -8.30 5.29 15.39
N PHE A 24 -9.24 4.51 14.85
CA PHE A 24 -8.95 3.60 13.74
C PHE A 24 -8.63 4.49 12.54
N THR A 25 -7.34 4.77 12.32
CA THR A 25 -6.88 5.26 11.03
C THR A 25 -7.29 4.20 10.01
N LEU A 26 -8.30 4.49 9.19
CA LEU A 26 -8.61 3.66 8.03
C LEU A 26 -7.30 3.47 7.27
N PRO A 27 -6.90 2.24 6.92
CA PRO A 27 -5.71 2.07 6.12
C PRO A 27 -5.94 2.87 4.85
N VAL A 28 -5.12 3.89 4.63
CA VAL A 28 -5.07 4.59 3.35
C VAL A 28 -4.50 3.57 2.37
N LYS A 29 -5.39 2.69 1.88
CA LYS A 29 -5.16 1.93 0.67
C LYS A 29 -4.93 3.00 -0.37
N ALA A 30 -3.71 3.17 -0.85
CA ALA A 30 -3.41 4.06 -1.97
C ALA A 30 -4.37 3.64 -3.10
N ALA A 31 -5.43 4.42 -3.30
CA ALA A 31 -6.45 4.09 -4.27
C ALA A 31 -5.84 4.39 -5.64
N ILE A 32 -5.65 3.34 -6.44
CA ILE A 32 -5.25 3.51 -7.83
C ILE A 32 -6.44 4.16 -8.54
N GLN A 33 -6.22 5.36 -9.06
CA GLN A 33 -7.21 6.08 -9.85
C GLN A 33 -7.12 5.60 -11.29
N CYS A 34 -8.16 4.91 -11.73
CA CYS A 34 -8.27 4.38 -13.08
C CYS A 34 -9.26 5.20 -13.90
N GLU A 35 -9.03 5.32 -15.20
CA GLU A 35 -10.03 5.89 -16.10
C GLU A 35 -11.30 5.03 -16.14
N ALA A 36 -12.45 5.70 -16.14
CA ALA A 36 -13.75 5.03 -16.23
C ALA A 36 -13.85 4.18 -17.51
N GLY A 37 -14.41 2.97 -17.38
CA GLY A 37 -14.60 2.05 -18.50
C GLY A 37 -13.37 1.22 -18.90
N ASN A 38 -12.20 1.48 -18.32
CA ASN A 38 -10.96 0.76 -18.62
C ASN A 38 -10.52 -0.19 -17.49
N ILE A 39 -11.40 -0.52 -16.56
CA ILE A 39 -11.08 -1.39 -15.42
C ILE A 39 -11.46 -2.83 -15.74
N ILE A 40 -10.49 -3.72 -15.69
CA ILE A 40 -10.67 -5.16 -15.91
C ILE A 40 -10.33 -5.88 -14.60
N TYR A 41 -11.18 -6.82 -14.21
CA TYR A 41 -11.03 -7.61 -12.99
C TYR A 41 -10.81 -9.09 -13.33
N TYR A 42 -10.11 -9.79 -12.43
CA TYR A 42 -10.12 -11.25 -12.39
C TYR A 42 -11.49 -11.79 -11.92
N PRO A 43 -11.80 -13.08 -12.16
CA PRO A 43 -13.05 -13.68 -11.67
C PRO A 43 -13.24 -13.64 -10.14
N ASN A 44 -12.14 -13.56 -9.39
CA ASN A 44 -12.15 -13.41 -7.93
C ASN A 44 -12.42 -11.97 -7.45
N GLY A 45 -12.61 -11.03 -8.38
CA GLY A 45 -12.87 -9.61 -8.12
C GLY A 45 -11.63 -8.76 -7.85
N SER A 46 -10.42 -9.32 -7.89
CA SER A 46 -9.20 -8.51 -7.81
C SER A 46 -8.99 -7.74 -9.11
N LEU A 47 -8.38 -6.55 -9.00
CA LEU A 47 -8.06 -5.71 -10.15
C LEU A 47 -7.01 -6.43 -11.02
N LEU A 48 -7.29 -6.65 -12.30
CA LEU A 48 -6.34 -7.24 -13.25
C LEU A 48 -5.51 -6.13 -13.91
N THR A 49 -6.19 -5.16 -14.52
CA THR A 49 -5.53 -4.01 -15.14
C THR A 49 -6.48 -2.84 -15.24
N CYS A 50 -5.91 -1.64 -15.32
CA CYS A 50 -6.62 -0.47 -15.79
C CYS A 50 -5.68 0.54 -16.45
N ILE A 51 -6.25 1.54 -17.12
CA ILE A 51 -5.52 2.75 -17.54
C ILE A 51 -5.50 3.71 -16.36
N LEU A 52 -4.31 4.15 -15.97
CA LEU A 52 -4.12 5.13 -14.91
C LEU A 52 -4.65 6.50 -15.31
N GLU A 53 -5.38 7.18 -14.42
CA GLU A 53 -5.88 8.52 -14.71
C GLU A 53 -4.76 9.57 -14.69
N GLN A 54 -3.78 9.39 -13.80
CA GLN A 54 -2.63 10.27 -13.55
C GLN A 54 -1.38 9.47 -13.18
N ASN A 55 -0.21 10.11 -13.17
CA ASN A 55 1.02 9.48 -12.68
C ASN A 55 0.85 9.09 -11.20
N ILE A 56 1.31 7.89 -10.85
CA ILE A 56 1.31 7.40 -9.47
C ILE A 56 2.65 6.75 -9.15
N THR A 57 3.03 6.72 -7.87
CA THR A 57 4.17 5.91 -7.42
C THR A 57 3.65 4.67 -6.73
N VAL A 58 3.92 3.50 -7.31
CA VAL A 58 3.57 2.21 -6.72
C VAL A 58 4.71 1.77 -5.82
N GLN A 59 4.40 1.51 -4.55
CA GLN A 59 5.34 0.96 -3.59
C GLN A 59 5.17 -0.55 -3.49
N VAL A 60 6.24 -1.30 -3.73
CA VAL A 60 6.28 -2.75 -3.60
C VAL A 60 7.27 -3.12 -2.50
N SER A 61 6.73 -3.66 -1.40
CA SER A 61 7.51 -4.19 -0.28
C SER A 61 7.70 -5.70 -0.41
N SER A 62 8.92 -6.18 -0.21
CA SER A 62 9.18 -7.60 0.06
C SER A 62 10.04 -7.75 1.31
N SER A 63 9.84 -8.86 2.03
CA SER A 63 10.55 -9.18 3.28
C SER A 63 12.07 -9.26 3.11
N LEU A 64 12.56 -9.70 1.95
CA LEU A 64 13.99 -9.89 1.66
C LEU A 64 14.61 -8.74 0.87
N SER A 65 13.85 -8.13 -0.04
CA SER A 65 14.37 -7.13 -0.99
C SER A 65 14.01 -5.69 -0.64
N GLY A 66 13.39 -5.49 0.53
CA GLY A 66 12.97 -4.19 1.02
C GLY A 66 11.88 -3.55 0.16
N ILE A 67 11.86 -2.23 0.17
CA ILE A 67 10.84 -1.40 -0.49
C ILE A 67 11.40 -0.89 -1.83
N SER A 68 10.63 -1.06 -2.90
CA SER A 68 10.89 -0.43 -4.20
C SER A 68 9.73 0.48 -4.58
N ASN A 69 10.05 1.63 -5.15
CA ASN A 69 9.08 2.61 -5.62
C ASN A 69 9.16 2.69 -7.13
N PHE A 70 8.03 2.57 -7.81
CA PHE A 70 7.93 2.58 -9.25
C PHE A 70 7.04 3.75 -9.69
N PRO A 71 7.59 4.79 -10.33
CA PRO A 71 6.80 5.89 -10.87
C PRO A 71 6.09 5.40 -12.13
N CYS A 72 4.81 5.08 -12.03
CA CYS A 72 3.99 4.62 -13.14
C CYS A 72 3.36 5.81 -13.88
N ARG A 73 3.42 5.78 -15.20
CA ARG A 73 2.90 6.80 -16.09
C ARG A 73 1.37 6.79 -16.13
N GLY A 74 0.77 7.95 -15.93
CA GLY A 74 -0.64 8.22 -16.18
C GLY A 74 -0.97 8.04 -17.65
N LYS A 75 -2.23 7.77 -17.96
CA LYS A 75 -2.72 7.46 -19.30
C LYS A 75 -2.08 6.21 -19.93
N SER A 76 -1.40 5.38 -19.12
CA SER A 76 -0.87 4.08 -19.52
C SER A 76 -1.43 2.96 -18.63
N TYR A 77 -1.25 1.71 -19.07
CA TYR A 77 -1.75 0.54 -18.37
C TYR A 77 -0.90 0.20 -17.15
N ILE A 78 -1.58 -0.11 -16.05
CA ILE A 78 -1.04 -0.80 -14.88
C ILE A 78 -1.69 -2.17 -14.77
N SER A 79 -0.97 -3.19 -14.33
CA SER A 79 -1.56 -4.50 -14.08
C SER A 79 -1.08 -5.13 -12.78
N PHE A 80 -1.90 -6.07 -12.30
CA PHE A 80 -1.70 -6.82 -11.07
C PHE A 80 -1.92 -8.30 -11.34
N ASP A 81 -1.44 -9.16 -10.45
CA ASP A 81 -1.74 -10.59 -10.48
C ASP A 81 -3.10 -10.91 -9.83
N GLU A 82 -3.52 -12.18 -9.88
CA GLU A 82 -4.78 -12.63 -9.27
C GLU A 82 -4.86 -12.37 -7.76
N LYS A 83 -3.72 -12.28 -7.07
CA LYS A 83 -3.61 -11.98 -5.64
C LYS A 83 -3.66 -10.47 -5.37
N GLY A 84 -3.73 -9.63 -6.41
CA GLY A 84 -3.72 -8.17 -6.33
C GLY A 84 -2.33 -7.57 -6.11
N GLN A 85 -1.26 -8.32 -6.35
CA GLN A 85 0.11 -7.80 -6.29
C GLN A 85 0.46 -7.08 -7.57
N PHE A 86 1.22 -5.98 -7.44
CA PHE A 86 1.69 -5.22 -8.60
C PHE A 86 2.52 -6.09 -9.54
N HIS A 87 2.18 -6.06 -10.82
CA HIS A 87 2.84 -6.85 -11.85
C HIS A 87 3.61 -6.00 -12.86
N THR A 88 2.98 -4.98 -13.44
CA THR A 88 3.65 -4.13 -14.44
C THR A 88 3.02 -2.75 -14.57
N CYS A 89 3.83 -1.77 -14.97
CA CYS A 89 3.38 -0.50 -15.52
C CYS A 89 4.45 0.06 -16.48
N GLU A 90 4.07 1.05 -17.26
CA GLU A 90 5.00 1.93 -17.97
C GLU A 90 5.56 2.99 -17.03
N LEU A 91 6.85 3.29 -17.13
CA LEU A 91 7.52 4.26 -16.25
C LEU A 91 7.25 5.70 -16.67
N ALA A 92 6.98 6.55 -15.68
CA ALA A 92 6.90 8.00 -15.84
C ALA A 92 8.28 8.66 -15.83
N ASP A 93 9.20 8.11 -15.05
CA ASP A 93 10.54 8.64 -14.81
C ASP A 93 11.59 7.52 -14.86
N ASP A 94 12.85 7.90 -15.12
CA ASP A 94 13.98 6.99 -15.04
C ASP A 94 14.11 6.42 -13.62
N ILE A 95 14.34 5.12 -13.51
CA ILE A 95 14.66 4.46 -12.25
C ILE A 95 15.98 3.69 -12.33
N GLN A 96 16.59 3.48 -11.17
CA GLN A 96 17.74 2.60 -11.03
C GLN A 96 17.31 1.32 -10.31
N ILE A 97 17.54 0.19 -10.96
CA ILE A 97 17.29 -1.14 -10.41
C ILE A 97 18.62 -1.69 -9.91
N THR A 98 18.66 -2.04 -8.63
CA THR A 98 19.83 -2.67 -8.02
C THR A 98 19.59 -4.17 -7.87
N THR A 99 20.48 -4.99 -8.42
CA THR A 99 20.43 -6.46 -8.28
C THR A 99 21.78 -6.94 -7.78
N GLY A 100 21.88 -7.20 -6.47
CA GLY A 100 23.16 -7.48 -5.83
C GLY A 100 24.12 -6.29 -5.97
N ASN A 101 25.22 -6.48 -6.72
CA ASN A 101 26.24 -5.46 -6.95
C ASN A 101 26.10 -4.75 -8.31
N SER A 102 25.13 -5.15 -9.15
CA SER A 102 24.89 -4.50 -10.45
C SER A 102 23.77 -3.46 -10.35
N PHE A 103 23.91 -2.41 -11.14
CA PHE A 103 22.90 -1.38 -11.33
C PHE A 103 22.50 -1.34 -12.79
N GLU A 104 21.20 -1.33 -13.05
CA GLU A 104 20.62 -1.13 -14.37
C GLU A 104 19.73 0.11 -14.33
N THR A 105 19.88 1.01 -15.30
CA THR A 105 18.98 2.13 -15.47
C THR A 105 17.83 1.71 -16.38
N CYS A 106 16.61 1.87 -15.89
CA CYS A 106 15.40 1.67 -16.67
C CYS A 106 14.83 3.06 -16.98
N SER A 107 14.89 3.46 -18.24
CA SER A 107 14.44 4.79 -18.67
C SER A 107 12.93 4.96 -18.58
N ALA A 108 12.47 6.20 -18.54
CA ALA A 108 11.08 6.56 -18.72
C ALA A 108 10.50 5.91 -19.99
N GLU A 109 9.19 5.67 -19.98
CA GLU A 109 8.42 5.01 -21.06
C GLU A 109 8.74 3.52 -21.25
N TYR A 110 9.73 2.97 -20.55
CA TYR A 110 9.96 1.52 -20.54
C TYR A 110 8.90 0.84 -19.66
N ARG A 111 8.58 -0.41 -20.00
CA ARG A 111 7.69 -1.23 -19.19
C ARG A 111 8.51 -2.06 -18.21
N ILE A 112 8.16 -1.96 -16.93
CA ILE A 112 8.74 -2.79 -15.88
C ILE A 112 7.86 -4.00 -15.61
N TYR A 113 8.46 -5.13 -15.30
CA TYR A 113 7.76 -6.32 -14.84
C TYR A 113 8.33 -6.70 -13.49
N VAL A 114 7.46 -6.80 -12.50
CA VAL A 114 7.81 -7.14 -11.12
C VAL A 114 7.16 -8.46 -10.79
N SER A 115 7.95 -9.36 -10.22
CA SER A 115 7.47 -10.60 -9.61
C SER A 115 8.11 -10.78 -8.25
N THR A 116 7.32 -11.27 -7.30
CA THR A 116 7.81 -11.64 -5.97
C THR A 116 7.58 -13.14 -5.81
N SER A 117 8.64 -13.89 -5.54
CA SER A 117 8.53 -15.32 -5.22
C SER A 117 7.88 -15.51 -3.85
N ASP A 118 7.36 -16.71 -3.58
CA ASP A 118 6.78 -17.03 -2.28
C ASP A 118 7.81 -16.92 -1.13
N ASP A 119 9.09 -17.14 -1.44
CA ASP A 119 10.20 -16.94 -0.49
C ASP A 119 10.48 -15.44 -0.22
N GLY A 120 9.85 -14.53 -0.95
CA GLY A 120 10.03 -13.08 -0.82
C GLY A 120 11.11 -12.48 -1.72
N ASN A 121 11.73 -13.24 -2.62
CA ASN A 121 12.69 -12.68 -3.58
C ASN A 121 11.94 -11.89 -4.65
N LYS A 122 12.38 -10.66 -4.90
CA LYS A 122 11.81 -9.79 -5.93
C LYS A 122 12.69 -9.81 -7.17
N SER A 123 12.07 -10.04 -8.33
CA SER A 123 12.70 -9.89 -9.64
C SER A 123 12.06 -8.71 -10.36
N ILE A 124 12.89 -7.88 -10.98
CA ILE A 124 12.46 -6.72 -11.75
C ILE A 124 13.11 -6.83 -13.13
N ILE A 125 12.30 -6.76 -14.17
CA ILE A 125 12.76 -6.79 -15.57
C ILE A 125 12.31 -5.50 -16.23
N CYS A 126 13.24 -4.80 -16.87
CA CYS A 126 12.96 -3.61 -17.66
C CYS A 126 12.94 -3.98 -19.15
N ARG A 127 11.94 -3.50 -19.92
CA ARG A 127 11.88 -3.69 -21.37
C ARG A 127 11.41 -2.43 -22.09
N GLN A 128 12.07 -2.12 -23.20
CA GLN A 128 11.55 -1.18 -24.17
C GLN A 128 10.36 -1.81 -24.89
N TYR A 129 9.27 -1.05 -25.03
CA TYR A 129 8.07 -1.48 -25.74
C TYR A 129 8.24 -1.36 -27.26
#